data_AF-G7WAG1-F1
#
_entry.id   AF-G7WAG1-F1
#
_cell.length_a   1.000
_cell.length_b   1.000
_cell.length_c   1.000
_cell.angle_alpha   90.00
_cell.angle_beta   90.00
_cell.angle_gamma   90.00
#
_symmetry.space_group_name_H-M   'P 1'
#
loop_
_entity.id
_entity.type
_entity.pdbx_description
1 polymer ?
#
loop_
_entity_poly.entity_id
_entity_poly.type
_entity_poly.pdbx_seq_one_letter_code
_entity_poly.pdbx_strand_id
1 'polypeptide(L)'
;MVNPLNKLNIIFLALLLVLIMAAELILEPRHLAAWPAFLIMIFYFMSHMNIKEAPAILIGSAFGLLNLVLITYWMGVIVPMLGGDMTKVTEPHTAEAMFIAKLIYIALFVALIVFLKDIIPWVFNNYAFMCFTIAGAVSGGYTTAAIAAHTVAGYANAVAAAGDNPEAIAAMKEATEKAIAATVPTVNVFQWIGIELVVGSIFIVGIYGIGQLLAKLAGAPPANTDIHG
;
A
#
# COMPACT_ATOMS: atom_id res chain seq x y z
N MET A 1 21.61 -26.72 -17.74
CA MET A 1 21.95 -25.56 -16.90
C MET A 1 21.48 -24.32 -17.63
N VAL A 2 20.48 -23.62 -17.09
CA VAL A 2 20.00 -22.34 -17.67
C VAL A 2 21.05 -21.29 -17.34
N ASN A 3 21.66 -20.68 -18.35
CA ASN A 3 22.66 -19.65 -18.14
C ASN A 3 21.93 -18.37 -17.68
N PRO A 4 22.10 -17.91 -16.43
CA PRO A 4 21.31 -16.80 -15.89
C PRO A 4 21.55 -15.48 -16.65
N LEU A 5 22.72 -15.35 -17.27
CA LEU A 5 23.16 -14.19 -18.06
C LEU A 5 22.85 -14.34 -19.57
N ASN A 6 21.64 -14.79 -19.91
CA ASN A 6 21.19 -14.76 -21.30
C ASN A 6 20.95 -13.30 -21.75
N LYS A 7 21.31 -12.97 -23.00
CA LYS A 7 21.12 -11.65 -23.61
C LYS A 7 19.68 -11.13 -23.46
N LEU A 8 18.68 -12.00 -23.63
CA LEU A 8 17.26 -11.65 -23.46
C LEU A 8 16.92 -11.29 -22.02
N ASN A 9 17.46 -12.01 -21.03
CA ASN A 9 17.24 -11.72 -19.61
C ASN A 9 17.88 -10.38 -19.20
N ILE A 10 19.05 -10.07 -19.76
CA ILE A 10 19.74 -8.79 -19.53
C ILE A 10 18.92 -7.65 -20.13
N ILE A 11 18.40 -7.81 -21.34
CA ILE A 11 17.54 -6.78 -21.98
C ILE A 11 16.25 -6.61 -21.18
N PHE A 12 15.61 -7.70 -20.75
CA PHE A 12 14.43 -7.65 -19.89
C PHE A 12 14.71 -6.85 -18.61
N LEU A 13 15.78 -7.21 -17.90
CA LEU A 13 16.18 -6.55 -16.66
C LEU A 13 16.46 -5.06 -16.88
N ALA A 14 17.21 -4.70 -17.93
CA ALA A 14 17.52 -3.31 -18.24
C ALA A 14 16.25 -2.48 -18.50
N LEU A 15 15.31 -3.00 -19.30
CA LEU A 15 14.05 -2.33 -19.59
C LEU A 15 13.14 -2.24 -18.36
N LEU A 16 13.09 -3.29 -17.53
CA LEU A 16 12.34 -3.28 -16.28
C LEU A 16 12.90 -2.24 -15.30
N LEU A 17 14.22 -2.14 -15.17
CA LEU A 17 14.86 -1.13 -14.32
C LEU A 17 14.58 0.29 -14.83
N VAL A 18 14.62 0.52 -16.13
CA VAL A 18 14.23 1.83 -16.71
C VAL A 18 12.78 2.16 -16.37
N LEU A 19 11.87 1.20 -16.46
CA LEU A 19 10.47 1.39 -16.12
C LEU A 19 10.28 1.75 -14.64
N ILE A 20 10.98 1.06 -13.73
CA ILE A 20 10.97 1.33 -12.28
C ILE A 20 11.55 2.72 -11.98
N MET A 21 12.73 3.04 -12.54
CA MET A 21 13.39 4.34 -12.35
C MET A 21 12.53 5.49 -12.87
N ALA A 22 11.88 5.32 -14.02
CA ALA A 22 10.98 6.34 -14.56
C ALA A 22 9.78 6.59 -13.64
N ALA A 23 9.18 5.53 -13.09
CA ALA A 23 8.07 5.69 -12.13
C ALA A 23 8.52 6.43 -10.86
N GLU A 24 9.67 6.06 -10.28
CA GLU A 24 10.20 6.71 -9.08
C GLU A 24 10.51 8.20 -9.34
N LEU A 25 11.19 8.52 -10.44
CA LEU A 25 11.50 9.91 -10.82
C LEU A 25 10.25 10.78 -11.06
N ILE A 26 9.11 10.17 -11.41
CA ILE A 26 7.84 10.88 -11.62
C ILE A 26 7.09 11.05 -10.29
N LEU A 27 7.13 10.04 -9.42
CA LEU A 27 6.35 9.98 -8.18
C LEU A 27 7.04 10.70 -7.02
N GLU A 28 8.36 10.59 -6.90
CA GLU A 28 9.16 11.16 -5.81
C GLU A 28 9.02 12.69 -5.70
N PRO A 29 9.16 13.50 -6.78
CA PRO A 29 8.99 14.95 -6.69
C PRO A 29 7.57 15.39 -6.32
N ARG A 30 6.60 14.48 -6.42
CA ARG A 30 5.19 14.72 -6.08
C ARG A 30 4.82 14.19 -4.70
N HIS A 31 5.78 13.65 -3.94
CA HIS A 31 5.57 13.02 -2.64
C HIS A 31 4.50 11.91 -2.69
N LEU A 32 4.38 11.23 -3.84
CA LEU A 32 3.42 10.14 -4.03
C LEU A 32 4.08 8.82 -3.65
N ALA A 33 3.44 8.05 -2.77
CA ALA A 33 3.96 6.76 -2.33
C ALA A 33 3.95 5.74 -3.49
N ALA A 34 5.12 5.36 -4.02
CA ALA A 34 5.23 4.46 -5.16
C ALA A 34 4.99 2.97 -4.82
N TRP A 35 5.07 2.61 -3.53
CA TRP A 35 4.98 1.22 -3.08
C TRP A 35 3.71 0.47 -3.52
N PRO A 36 2.49 1.05 -3.60
CA PRO A 36 1.32 0.31 -4.05
C PRO A 36 1.48 -0.17 -5.50
N ALA A 37 2.09 0.65 -6.35
CA ALA A 37 2.35 0.29 -7.74
C ALA A 37 3.40 -0.84 -7.85
N PHE A 38 4.45 -0.81 -7.03
CA PHE A 38 5.43 -1.90 -6.98
C PHE A 38 4.83 -3.22 -6.49
N LEU A 39 3.86 -3.16 -5.58
CA LEU A 39 3.14 -4.34 -5.12
C LEU A 39 2.34 -4.99 -6.26
N ILE A 40 1.70 -4.21 -7.13
CA ILE A 40 1.06 -4.71 -8.36
C ILE A 40 2.04 -5.36 -9.31
N MET A 41 3.21 -4.74 -9.51
CA MET A 41 4.28 -5.33 -10.31
C MET A 41 4.70 -6.70 -9.76
N ILE A 42 4.88 -6.82 -8.43
CA ILE A 42 5.22 -8.09 -7.78
C ILE A 42 4.11 -9.14 -7.99
N PHE A 43 2.85 -8.75 -7.82
CA PHE A 43 1.70 -9.64 -8.05
C PHE A 43 1.62 -10.12 -9.50
N TYR A 44 1.91 -9.25 -10.45
CA TYR A 44 1.96 -9.59 -11.86
C TYR A 44 3.10 -10.56 -12.19
N PHE A 45 4.27 -10.41 -11.57
CA PHE A 45 5.34 -11.40 -11.69
C PHE A 45 4.97 -12.74 -11.05
N MET A 46 4.29 -12.71 -9.90
CA MET A 46 3.80 -13.91 -9.21
C MET A 46 2.77 -14.67 -10.04
N SER A 47 1.94 -13.96 -10.80
CA SER A 47 1.01 -14.54 -11.77
C SER A 47 1.67 -14.92 -13.10
N HIS A 48 3.00 -15.04 -13.13
CA HIS A 48 3.80 -15.39 -14.31
C HIS A 48 3.57 -14.46 -15.51
N MET A 49 3.30 -13.16 -15.25
CA MET A 49 3.01 -12.15 -16.26
C MET A 49 1.79 -12.49 -17.14
N ASN A 50 0.80 -13.19 -16.57
CA ASN A 50 -0.45 -13.46 -17.26
C ASN A 50 -1.37 -12.23 -17.28
N ILE A 51 -1.59 -11.66 -18.46
CA ILE A 51 -2.44 -10.47 -18.64
C ILE A 51 -3.91 -10.71 -18.27
N LYS A 52 -4.38 -11.97 -18.31
CA LYS A 52 -5.76 -12.31 -17.92
C LYS A 52 -6.02 -12.12 -16.42
N GLU A 53 -4.97 -12.22 -15.60
CA GLU A 53 -5.04 -12.00 -14.15
C GLU A 53 -4.96 -10.52 -13.78
N ALA A 54 -4.60 -9.63 -14.71
CA ALA A 54 -4.41 -8.21 -14.43
C ALA A 54 -5.64 -7.53 -13.78
N PRO A 55 -6.89 -7.78 -14.22
CA PRO A 55 -8.05 -7.19 -13.55
C PRO A 55 -8.24 -7.71 -12.12
N ALA A 56 -8.00 -9.00 -11.87
CA ALA A 56 -8.11 -9.59 -10.55
C ALA A 56 -7.01 -9.08 -9.61
N ILE A 57 -5.80 -8.86 -10.13
CA ILE A 57 -4.70 -8.21 -9.42
C ILE A 57 -5.14 -6.80 -9.01
N LEU A 58 -5.44 -5.92 -9.97
CA LEU A 58 -5.73 -4.50 -9.73
C LEU A 58 -6.96 -4.26 -8.85
N ILE A 59 -8.06 -4.97 -9.14
CA ILE A 59 -9.33 -4.75 -8.43
C ILE A 59 -9.29 -5.42 -7.05
N GLY A 60 -8.69 -6.61 -6.97
CA GLY A 60 -8.50 -7.32 -5.70
C GLY A 60 -7.61 -6.52 -4.75
N SER A 61 -6.44 -6.07 -5.22
CA SER A 61 -5.54 -5.25 -4.40
C SER A 61 -6.18 -3.91 -3.99
N ALA A 62 -6.91 -3.24 -4.88
CA ALA A 62 -7.58 -1.99 -4.56
C ALA A 62 -8.67 -2.19 -3.50
N PHE A 63 -9.39 -3.31 -3.56
CA PHE A 63 -10.32 -3.70 -2.51
C PHE A 63 -9.59 -4.03 -1.20
N GLY A 64 -8.42 -4.66 -1.26
CA GLY A 64 -7.54 -4.86 -0.11
C GLY A 64 -7.12 -3.55 0.56
N LEU A 65 -6.76 -2.52 -0.22
CA LEU A 65 -6.50 -1.17 0.31
C LEU A 65 -7.75 -0.54 0.91
N LEU A 66 -8.90 -0.66 0.24
CA LEU A 66 -10.18 -0.14 0.75
C LEU A 66 -10.54 -0.72 2.13
N ASN A 67 -10.12 -1.95 2.43
CA ASN A 67 -10.33 -2.56 3.74
C ASN A 67 -9.63 -1.82 4.89
N LEU A 68 -8.57 -1.04 4.63
CA LEU A 68 -8.00 -0.14 5.65
C LEU A 68 -8.96 0.99 6.04
N VAL A 69 -9.80 1.44 5.10
CA VAL A 69 -10.84 2.44 5.42
C VAL A 69 -11.98 1.75 6.15
N LEU A 70 -12.44 0.60 5.66
CA LEU A 70 -13.57 -0.13 6.25
C LEU A 70 -13.30 -0.55 7.70
N ILE A 71 -12.08 -0.99 8.03
CA ILE A 71 -11.75 -1.38 9.40
C ILE A 71 -11.84 -0.19 10.37
N THR A 72 -11.60 1.06 9.94
CA THR A 72 -11.77 2.22 10.83
C THR A 72 -13.23 2.41 11.26
N TYR A 73 -14.17 2.26 10.31
CA TYR A 73 -15.60 2.30 10.59
C TYR A 73 -16.03 1.11 11.45
N TRP A 74 -15.52 -0.08 11.16
CA TRP A 74 -15.78 -1.27 11.96
C TRP A 74 -15.35 -1.08 13.41
N MET A 75 -14.14 -0.57 13.64
CA MET A 75 -13.61 -0.32 14.98
C MET A 75 -14.45 0.72 15.72
N GLY A 76 -14.91 1.78 15.03
CA GLY A 76 -15.79 2.80 15.60
C GLY A 76 -17.14 2.27 16.09
N VAL A 77 -17.62 1.15 15.53
CA VAL A 77 -18.89 0.52 15.94
C VAL A 77 -18.65 -0.59 16.98
N ILE A 78 -17.71 -1.49 16.71
CA ILE A 78 -17.55 -2.72 17.51
C ILE A 78 -16.80 -2.48 18.82
N VAL A 79 -15.84 -1.55 18.87
CA VAL A 79 -15.11 -1.27 20.12
C VAL A 79 -16.05 -0.75 21.22
N PRO A 80 -16.95 0.22 20.95
CA PRO A 80 -17.98 0.60 21.92
C PRO A 80 -18.91 -0.55 22.32
N MET A 81 -19.29 -1.42 21.39
CA MET A 81 -20.14 -2.58 21.69
C MET A 81 -19.45 -3.61 22.60
N LEU A 82 -18.12 -3.68 22.58
CA LEU A 82 -17.31 -4.51 23.47
C LEU A 82 -16.95 -3.79 24.78
N GLY A 83 -17.47 -2.59 25.02
CA GLY A 83 -17.24 -1.80 26.23
C GLY A 83 -15.94 -0.98 26.24
N GLY A 84 -15.28 -0.82 25.09
CA GLY A 84 -14.14 0.08 24.93
C GLY A 84 -14.57 1.53 24.65
N ASP A 85 -13.77 2.49 25.06
CA ASP A 85 -13.99 3.91 24.78
C ASP A 85 -12.96 4.42 23.77
N MET A 86 -13.39 4.70 22.54
CA MET A 86 -12.52 5.20 21.47
C MET A 86 -11.89 6.57 21.78
N THR A 87 -12.39 7.31 22.78
CA THR A 87 -11.76 8.54 23.26
C THR A 87 -10.57 8.28 24.19
N LYS A 88 -10.46 7.05 24.70
CA LYS A 88 -9.43 6.60 25.64
C LYS A 88 -8.72 5.34 25.15
N VAL A 89 -8.17 5.45 23.95
CA VAL A 89 -7.44 4.38 23.25
C VAL A 89 -6.26 3.78 24.02
N THR A 90 -5.72 4.46 25.03
CA THR A 90 -4.60 3.97 25.85
C THR A 90 -5.02 3.20 27.10
N GLU A 91 -6.31 3.18 27.46
CA GLU A 91 -6.78 2.39 28.61
C GLU A 91 -6.69 0.89 28.30
N PRO A 92 -6.23 0.03 29.24
CA PRO A 92 -6.03 -1.40 28.99
C PRO A 92 -7.29 -2.11 28.46
N HIS A 93 -8.45 -1.77 29.00
CA HIS A 93 -9.74 -2.34 28.59
C HIS A 93 -10.11 -1.99 27.15
N THR A 94 -9.86 -0.73 26.73
CA THR A 94 -10.08 -0.30 25.34
C THR A 94 -9.10 -0.97 24.39
N ALA A 95 -7.84 -1.13 24.78
CA ALA A 95 -6.83 -1.81 23.97
C ALA A 95 -7.19 -3.29 23.71
N GLU A 96 -7.71 -3.99 24.72
CA GLU A 96 -8.21 -5.36 24.58
C GLU A 96 -9.44 -5.41 23.66
N ALA A 97 -10.41 -4.53 23.84
CA ALA A 97 -11.59 -4.44 22.98
C ALA A 97 -11.22 -4.15 21.52
N MET A 98 -10.24 -3.27 21.28
CA MET A 98 -9.69 -3.00 19.95
C MET A 98 -9.02 -4.23 19.34
N PHE A 99 -8.24 -4.96 20.12
CA PHE A 99 -7.58 -6.18 19.65
C PHE A 99 -8.62 -7.24 19.23
N ILE A 100 -9.64 -7.47 20.07
CA ILE A 100 -10.73 -8.41 19.77
C ILE A 100 -11.53 -7.95 18.54
N ALA A 101 -11.91 -6.67 18.46
CA ALA A 101 -12.63 -6.13 17.31
C ALA A 101 -11.85 -6.31 16.00
N LYS A 102 -10.52 -6.10 16.02
CA LYS A 102 -9.63 -6.36 14.90
C LYS A 102 -9.57 -7.84 14.52
N LEU A 103 -9.47 -8.73 15.50
CA LEU A 103 -9.48 -10.18 15.26
C LEU A 103 -10.77 -10.63 14.60
N ILE A 104 -11.92 -10.14 15.07
CA ILE A 104 -13.22 -10.46 14.48
C ILE A 104 -13.27 -9.94 13.02
N TYR A 105 -12.80 -8.72 12.77
CA TYR A 105 -12.75 -8.17 11.41
C TYR A 105 -11.90 -9.05 10.48
N ILE A 106 -10.69 -9.41 10.89
CA ILE A 106 -9.79 -10.24 10.08
C ILE A 106 -10.41 -11.61 9.84
N ALA A 107 -10.99 -12.24 10.86
CA ALA A 107 -11.65 -13.53 10.72
C ALA A 107 -12.82 -13.48 9.73
N LEU A 108 -13.66 -12.44 9.82
CA LEU A 108 -14.77 -12.21 8.90
C LEU A 108 -14.27 -11.94 7.48
N PHE A 109 -13.25 -11.11 7.31
CA PHE A 109 -12.67 -10.79 6.01
C PHE A 109 -12.05 -12.03 5.33
N VAL A 110 -11.26 -12.81 6.07
CA VAL A 110 -10.67 -14.06 5.56
C VAL A 110 -11.77 -15.07 5.21
N ALA A 111 -12.80 -15.21 6.05
CA ALA A 111 -13.94 -16.07 5.74
C ALA A 111 -14.65 -15.63 4.45
N LEU A 112 -14.89 -14.32 4.28
CA LEU A 112 -15.49 -13.78 3.06
C LEU A 112 -14.63 -14.08 1.83
N ILE A 113 -13.30 -13.94 1.91
CA ILE A 113 -12.43 -14.30 0.78
C ILE A 113 -12.56 -15.79 0.44
N VAL A 114 -12.51 -16.67 1.43
CA VAL A 114 -12.58 -18.12 1.18
C VAL A 114 -13.93 -18.54 0.60
N PHE A 115 -15.04 -17.95 1.05
CA PHE A 115 -16.39 -18.30 0.58
C PHE A 115 -16.82 -17.60 -0.70
N LEU A 116 -16.42 -16.34 -0.93
CA LEU A 116 -16.87 -15.54 -2.07
C LEU A 116 -15.88 -15.56 -3.24
N LYS A 117 -14.67 -16.10 -3.09
CA LYS A 117 -13.69 -16.15 -4.21
C LYS A 117 -14.23 -16.85 -5.46
N ASP A 118 -15.12 -17.83 -5.31
CA ASP A 118 -15.66 -18.58 -6.45
C ASP A 118 -16.85 -17.85 -7.09
N ILE A 119 -17.42 -16.84 -6.41
CA ILE A 119 -18.57 -16.05 -6.87
C ILE A 119 -18.10 -14.73 -7.48
N ILE A 120 -17.15 -14.05 -6.82
CA ILE A 120 -16.65 -12.72 -7.17
C ILE A 120 -15.10 -12.73 -7.11
N PRO A 121 -14.42 -13.52 -7.96
CA PRO A 121 -12.96 -13.75 -7.91
C PRO A 121 -12.13 -12.49 -8.19
N TRP A 122 -12.69 -11.53 -8.91
CA TRP A 122 -12.06 -10.25 -9.21
C TRP A 122 -11.93 -9.32 -7.99
N VAL A 123 -12.74 -9.52 -6.94
CA VAL A 123 -12.73 -8.68 -5.72
C VAL A 123 -12.22 -9.48 -4.52
N PHE A 124 -12.78 -10.68 -4.30
CA PHE A 124 -12.43 -11.55 -3.19
C PHE A 124 -11.37 -12.56 -3.66
N ASN A 125 -10.10 -12.17 -3.56
CA ASN A 125 -8.99 -13.03 -3.96
C ASN A 125 -7.77 -12.87 -3.06
N ASN A 126 -6.73 -13.65 -3.35
CA ASN A 126 -5.49 -13.63 -2.58
C ASN A 126 -4.77 -12.28 -2.66
N TYR A 127 -4.90 -11.54 -3.77
CA TYR A 127 -4.32 -10.19 -3.91
C TYR A 127 -4.96 -9.19 -2.96
N ALA A 128 -6.27 -9.28 -2.73
CA ALA A 128 -6.96 -8.47 -1.73
C ALA A 128 -6.41 -8.70 -0.31
N PHE A 129 -6.23 -9.97 0.07
CA PHE A 129 -5.68 -10.31 1.39
C PHE A 129 -4.23 -9.85 1.56
N MET A 130 -3.39 -10.10 0.54
CA MET A 130 -1.98 -9.69 0.56
C MET A 130 -1.84 -8.16 0.61
N CYS A 131 -2.60 -7.43 -0.20
CA CYS A 131 -2.55 -5.97 -0.21
C CYS A 131 -3.04 -5.38 1.12
N PHE A 132 -4.15 -5.89 1.67
CA PHE A 132 -4.63 -5.49 2.99
C PHE A 132 -3.58 -5.67 4.10
N THR A 133 -2.89 -6.81 4.10
CA THR A 133 -1.86 -7.13 5.11
C THR A 133 -0.66 -6.18 5.01
N ILE A 134 -0.16 -5.95 3.79
CA ILE A 134 0.99 -5.05 3.56
C ILE A 134 0.61 -3.61 3.88
N ALA A 135 -0.56 -3.16 3.44
CA ALA A 135 -1.05 -1.82 3.71
C ALA A 135 -1.27 -1.60 5.22
N GLY A 136 -1.74 -2.62 5.94
CA GLY A 136 -1.83 -2.61 7.41
C GLY A 136 -0.47 -2.45 8.09
N ALA A 137 0.56 -3.16 7.61
CA ALA A 137 1.92 -3.02 8.12
C ALA A 137 2.51 -1.62 7.84
N VAL A 138 2.34 -1.11 6.61
CA VAL A 138 2.83 0.20 6.20
C VAL A 138 2.14 1.32 6.99
N SER A 139 0.82 1.28 7.11
CA SER A 139 0.04 2.29 7.86
C SER A 139 0.34 2.27 9.37
N GLY A 140 0.60 1.10 9.96
CA GLY A 140 1.05 0.99 11.35
C GLY A 140 2.42 1.66 11.59
N GLY A 141 3.36 1.47 10.65
CA GLY A 141 4.65 2.17 10.68
C GLY A 141 4.51 3.69 10.62
N TYR A 142 3.66 4.20 9.71
CA TYR A 142 3.43 5.65 9.58
C TYR A 142 2.75 6.26 10.80
N THR A 143 1.83 5.54 11.43
CA THR A 143 1.17 5.98 12.66
C THR A 143 2.18 6.14 13.81
N THR A 144 3.13 5.21 13.93
CA THR A 144 4.16 5.27 14.99
C THR A 144 5.11 6.45 14.77
N ALA A 145 5.54 6.67 13.52
CA ALA A 145 6.36 7.81 13.16
C ALA A 145 5.64 9.14 13.42
N ALA A 146 4.34 9.22 13.10
CA ALA A 146 3.50 10.38 13.37
C ALA A 146 3.42 10.68 14.88
N ILE A 147 3.13 9.67 15.70
CA ILE A 147 3.04 9.82 17.16
C ILE A 147 4.37 10.32 17.74
N ALA A 148 5.49 9.76 17.30
CA ALA A 148 6.82 10.20 17.76
C ALA A 148 7.10 11.66 17.37
N ALA A 149 6.79 12.05 16.13
CA ALA A 149 6.96 13.41 15.65
C ALA A 149 6.10 14.42 16.44
N HIS A 150 4.82 14.09 16.68
CA HIS A 150 3.92 14.92 17.48
C HIS A 150 4.34 15.03 18.95
N THR A 151 4.94 13.98 19.50
CA THR A 151 5.47 13.99 20.88
C THR A 151 6.66 14.94 21.01
N VAL A 152 7.64 14.84 20.11
CA VAL A 152 8.82 15.73 20.09
C VAL A 152 8.40 17.19 19.87
N ALA A 153 7.45 17.41 18.96
CA ALA A 153 6.83 18.71 18.72
C ALA A 153 6.18 19.32 19.97
N GLY A 154 5.45 18.51 20.74
CA GLY A 154 4.86 18.93 22.01
C GLY A 154 5.91 19.42 23.00
N TYR A 155 7.02 18.71 23.15
CA TYR A 155 8.13 19.13 24.00
C TYR A 155 8.80 20.42 23.51
N ALA A 156 9.06 20.55 22.22
CA ALA A 156 9.66 21.75 21.64
C ALA A 156 8.79 22.99 21.87
N ASN A 157 7.47 22.86 21.70
CA ASN A 157 6.51 23.93 21.96
C ASN A 157 6.43 24.29 23.45
N ALA A 158 6.51 23.31 24.36
CA ALA A 158 6.53 23.55 25.80
C ALA A 158 7.79 24.31 26.25
N VAL A 159 8.95 24.00 25.66
CA VAL A 159 10.20 24.75 25.90
C VAL A 159 10.10 26.18 25.39
N ALA A 160 9.53 26.39 24.19
CA ALA A 160 9.30 27.74 23.66
C ALA A 160 8.35 28.56 24.54
N ALA A 161 7.28 27.92 25.06
CA ALA A 161 6.33 28.56 25.98
C ALA A 161 6.97 28.97 27.31
N ALA A 162 7.96 28.22 27.80
CA ALA A 162 8.71 28.58 29.02
C ALA A 162 9.62 29.81 28.84
N GLY A 163 9.90 30.22 27.60
CA GLY A 163 10.74 31.38 27.28
C GLY A 163 10.00 32.72 27.20
N ASP A 164 8.67 32.74 27.38
CA ASP A 164 7.80 33.94 27.44
C ASP A 164 7.93 34.93 26.25
N ASN A 165 8.45 34.48 25.10
CA ASN A 165 8.56 35.27 23.88
C ASN A 165 7.48 34.84 22.85
N PRO A 166 6.43 35.63 22.63
CA PRO A 166 5.31 35.28 21.73
C PRO A 166 5.73 35.02 20.28
N GLU A 167 6.73 35.77 19.77
CA GLU A 167 7.22 35.61 18.40
C GLU A 167 8.01 34.31 18.25
N ALA A 168 8.81 33.95 19.25
CA ALA A 168 9.55 32.69 19.27
C ALA A 168 8.62 31.48 19.40
N ILE A 169 7.52 31.59 20.16
CA ILE A 169 6.50 30.55 20.28
C ILE A 169 5.81 30.33 18.93
N ALA A 170 5.39 31.40 18.26
CA ALA A 170 4.75 31.32 16.95
C ALA A 170 5.68 30.72 15.89
N ALA A 171 6.93 31.18 15.84
CA ALA A 171 7.94 30.68 14.90
C ALA A 171 8.27 29.19 15.14
N MET A 172 8.41 28.77 16.40
CA MET A 172 8.66 27.36 16.75
C MET A 172 7.48 26.46 16.41
N LYS A 173 6.24 26.91 16.66
CA LYS A 173 5.04 26.16 16.31
C LYS A 173 4.92 25.97 14.80
N GLU A 174 5.14 27.04 14.02
CA GLU A 174 5.11 26.99 12.56
C GLU A 174 6.22 26.09 11.99
N ALA A 175 7.45 26.20 12.51
CA ALA A 175 8.57 25.37 12.10
C ALA A 175 8.32 23.88 12.42
N THR A 176 7.68 23.61 13.55
CA THR A 176 7.33 22.26 13.99
C THR A 176 6.21 21.67 13.13
N GLU A 177 5.16 22.43 12.82
CA GLU A 177 4.10 22.01 11.90
C GLU A 177 4.66 21.72 10.50
N LYS A 178 5.55 22.59 9.99
CA LYS A 178 6.26 22.36 8.73
C LYS A 178 7.15 21.12 8.77
N ALA A 179 7.86 20.88 9.88
CA ALA A 179 8.71 19.70 10.04
C ALA A 179 7.88 18.41 10.10
N ILE A 180 6.76 18.39 10.82
CA ILE A 180 5.83 17.24 10.86
C ILE A 180 5.28 16.97 9.46
N ALA A 181 4.77 18.01 8.79
CA ALA A 181 4.21 17.89 7.44
C ALA A 181 5.24 17.40 6.41
N ALA A 182 6.52 17.74 6.58
CA ALA A 182 7.60 17.34 5.67
C ALA A 182 8.18 15.95 5.97
N THR A 183 8.06 15.44 7.21
CA THR A 183 8.77 14.23 7.65
C THR A 183 7.84 13.04 7.93
N VAL A 184 6.55 13.27 8.15
CA VAL A 184 5.59 12.20 8.45
C VAL A 184 4.92 11.75 7.16
N PRO A 185 5.14 10.51 6.69
CA PRO A 185 4.41 9.96 5.56
C PRO A 185 2.92 9.96 5.87
N THR A 186 2.11 10.61 5.04
CA THR A 186 0.67 10.69 5.26
C THR A 186 -0.01 9.42 4.72
N VAL A 187 -0.82 8.78 5.56
CA VAL A 187 -1.67 7.66 5.14
C VAL A 187 -2.86 8.25 4.39
N ASN A 188 -2.80 8.26 3.06
CA ASN A 188 -3.93 8.58 2.21
C ASN A 188 -4.30 7.35 1.38
N VAL A 189 -5.21 6.55 1.91
CA VAL A 189 -5.61 5.27 1.30
C VAL A 189 -6.21 5.48 -0.10
N PHE A 190 -6.98 6.55 -0.32
CA PHE A 190 -7.53 6.86 -1.65
C PHE A 190 -6.45 7.23 -2.66
N GLN A 191 -5.41 7.96 -2.22
CA GLN A 191 -4.24 8.22 -3.04
C GLN A 191 -3.48 6.93 -3.35
N TRP A 192 -3.33 6.00 -2.38
CA TRP A 192 -2.71 4.70 -2.63
C TRP A 192 -3.49 3.87 -3.65
N ILE A 193 -4.82 3.82 -3.54
CA ILE A 193 -5.68 3.17 -4.52
C ILE A 193 -5.51 3.82 -5.90
N GLY A 194 -5.49 5.16 -5.99
CA GLY A 194 -5.27 5.86 -7.24
C GLY A 194 -3.92 5.55 -7.89
N ILE A 195 -2.84 5.55 -7.09
CA ILE A 195 -1.50 5.20 -7.56
C ILE A 195 -1.46 3.75 -8.03
N GLU A 196 -2.03 2.83 -7.26
CA GLU A 196 -2.10 1.42 -7.59
C GLU A 196 -2.82 1.18 -8.92
N LEU A 197 -4.00 1.75 -9.08
CA LEU A 197 -4.82 1.56 -10.28
C LEU A 197 -4.17 2.20 -11.50
N VAL A 198 -3.62 3.40 -11.39
CA VAL A 198 -3.04 4.11 -12.55
C VAL A 198 -1.62 3.61 -12.84
N VAL A 199 -0.71 3.72 -11.88
CA VAL A 199 0.70 3.37 -12.08
C VAL A 199 0.88 1.86 -12.12
N GLY A 200 0.14 1.09 -11.33
CA GLY A 200 0.15 -0.38 -11.42
C GLY A 200 -0.33 -0.88 -12.78
N SER A 201 -1.36 -0.27 -13.37
CA SER A 201 -1.77 -0.58 -14.75
C SER A 201 -0.67 -0.26 -15.76
N ILE A 202 0.01 0.89 -15.62
CA ILE A 202 1.15 1.25 -16.46
C ILE A 202 2.27 0.21 -16.33
N PHE A 203 2.56 -0.28 -15.12
CA PHE A 203 3.55 -1.34 -14.94
C PHE A 203 3.14 -2.64 -15.62
N ILE A 204 1.90 -3.10 -15.45
CA ILE A 204 1.42 -4.32 -16.11
C ILE A 204 1.56 -4.20 -17.63
N VAL A 205 1.07 -3.11 -18.21
CA VAL A 205 1.14 -2.87 -19.66
C VAL A 205 2.59 -2.74 -20.14
N GLY A 206 3.43 -2.03 -19.38
CA GLY A 206 4.86 -1.86 -19.68
C GLY A 206 5.60 -3.19 -19.69
N ILE A 207 5.41 -4.02 -18.66
CA ILE A 207 6.05 -5.34 -18.54
C ILE A 207 5.54 -6.28 -19.63
N TYR A 208 4.23 -6.28 -19.90
CA TYR A 208 3.66 -7.04 -21.00
C TYR A 208 4.27 -6.62 -22.35
N GLY A 209 4.40 -5.31 -22.60
CA GLY A 209 5.04 -4.76 -23.79
C GLY A 209 6.52 -5.17 -23.94
N ILE A 210 7.28 -5.18 -22.84
CA ILE A 210 8.66 -5.69 -22.82
C ILE A 210 8.68 -7.17 -23.23
N GLY A 211 7.78 -8.00 -22.68
CA GLY A 211 7.67 -9.41 -23.05
C GLY A 211 7.38 -9.63 -24.54
N GLN A 212 6.46 -8.83 -25.11
CA GLN A 212 6.15 -8.86 -26.53
C GLN A 212 7.33 -8.43 -27.41
N LEU A 213 8.09 -7.42 -26.99
CA LEU A 213 9.30 -6.98 -27.70
C LEU A 213 10.37 -8.09 -27.70
N LEU A 214 10.59 -8.73 -26.57
CA LEU A 214 11.58 -9.82 -26.44
C LEU A 214 11.19 -11.04 -27.28
N ALA A 215 9.91 -11.40 -27.34
CA ALA A 215 9.43 -12.49 -28.19
C ALA A 215 9.75 -12.22 -29.68
N LYS A 216 9.50 -10.99 -30.15
CA LYS A 216 9.85 -10.56 -31.51
C LYS A 216 11.36 -10.62 -31.76
N LEU A 217 12.18 -10.17 -30.82
CA LEU A 217 13.64 -10.21 -30.93
C LEU A 217 14.21 -11.64 -30.90
N ALA A 218 13.52 -12.56 -30.24
CA ALA A 218 13.89 -13.97 -30.19
C ALA A 218 13.43 -14.78 -31.42
N GLY A 219 12.66 -14.17 -32.34
CA GLY A 219 12.03 -14.89 -33.45
C GLY A 219 10.98 -15.91 -32.98
N ALA A 220 10.51 -15.80 -31.74
CA ALA A 220 9.48 -16.66 -31.18
C ALA A 220 8.08 -16.09 -31.47
N PRO A 221 7.06 -16.95 -31.65
CA PRO A 221 5.69 -16.47 -31.68
C PRO A 221 5.38 -15.70 -30.38
N PRO A 222 4.58 -14.62 -30.45
CA PRO A 222 4.16 -13.88 -29.26
C PRO A 222 3.54 -14.84 -28.25
N ALA A 223 3.79 -14.64 -26.95
CA ALA A 223 3.29 -15.50 -25.88
C ALA A 223 1.78 -15.73 -26.05
N ASN A 224 1.40 -16.93 -26.47
CA ASN A 224 0.01 -17.27 -26.78
C ASN A 224 -0.76 -17.45 -25.47
N THR A 225 -1.93 -16.83 -25.36
CA THR A 225 -2.78 -16.82 -24.16
C THR A 225 -3.61 -18.10 -23.96
N ASP A 226 -3.23 -19.20 -24.60
CA ASP A 226 -3.97 -20.46 -24.51
C ASP A 226 -3.53 -21.26 -23.27
N ILE A 227 -4.36 -21.20 -22.23
CA ILE A 227 -4.38 -22.21 -21.17
C ILE A 227 -5.66 -23.02 -21.39
N HIS A 228 -5.55 -24.09 -22.18
CA HIS A 228 -6.36 -25.27 -21.95
C HIS A 228 -5.54 -26.17 -21.04
N GLY A 229 -5.96 -26.23 -19.77
CA GLY A 229 -5.41 -27.05 -18.70
C GLY A 229 -6.21 -26.82 -17.44
#